data_AF-A0AAU5Q553-F1
#
_entry.id   AF-A0AAU5Q553-F1
#
_cell.length_a   1.000
_cell.length_b   1.000
_cell.length_c   1.000
_cell.angle_alpha   90.00
_cell.angle_beta   90.00
_cell.angle_gamma   90.00
#
_symmetry.space_group_name_H-M   'P 1'
#
loop_
_entity.id
_entity.type
_entity.pdbx_description
1 polymer ?
#
loop_
_entity_poly.entity_id
_entity_poly.type
_entity_poly.pdbx_seq_one_letter_code
_entity_poly.pdbx_strand_id
1 'polypeptide(L)'
;MTEVSGAVVKALKTAVEELVGAKPDDGGNGSPSSVMPLTEQPVATDMSLDPGGLNSVAGKVRDSYQKTCMWILSVFAAFGLLIFGSLPFTNIGQVDGSDRWWLWAGLVLASAGIAIAVVAATAVFGPVVTSLGILAEKLSAIRPIENPQDPPQPEWCTRVFKPRKSACWVLRNMLEGNEAAAHLGPNVPTVKKLIEKLGVFDERQLTSARAEAGNRARLAALDKAVEAHVTTVRALEERLNAIGHPKSDKAGKALRAAVLAALDHEVQAASVTARRRAIAAREMPAAAAELAQRNTDMQEYLGHRQLVLTEANVLLMRGNFRLARKLIVLGAACTLVGAALYASVLPADEDDKKDEKPSSTASWKRYVNATVQVRAGTAAARQLPAGCADRTLEALRVAEGSVPEAAGPYTVVITTEGCRGTVTVPVDQGTIDSPALP
;
A
#
# COMPACT_ATOMS: atom_id res chain seq x y z
N MET A 1 62.31 -50.91 -14.02
CA MET A 1 62.12 -49.47 -14.34
C MET A 1 60.65 -49.09 -14.65
N THR A 2 59.68 -49.99 -14.50
CA THR A 2 58.23 -49.71 -14.59
C THR A 2 57.63 -49.05 -13.33
N GLU A 3 58.31 -49.14 -12.19
CA GLU A 3 57.84 -48.53 -10.93
C GLU A 3 57.89 -47.00 -10.91
N VAL A 4 58.84 -46.37 -11.62
CA VAL A 4 59.03 -44.91 -11.55
C VAL A 4 57.87 -44.16 -12.20
N SER A 5 57.35 -44.64 -13.34
CA SER A 5 56.17 -44.03 -13.98
C SER A 5 54.90 -44.21 -13.15
N GLY A 6 54.73 -45.38 -12.50
CA GLY A 6 53.58 -45.62 -11.63
C GLY A 6 53.63 -44.76 -10.36
N ALA A 7 54.81 -44.55 -9.80
CA ALA A 7 55.01 -43.68 -8.64
C ALA A 7 54.75 -42.21 -8.96
N VAL A 8 55.17 -41.72 -10.12
CA VAL A 8 54.92 -40.33 -10.55
C VAL A 8 53.43 -40.11 -10.84
N VAL A 9 52.76 -41.03 -11.53
CA VAL A 9 51.31 -40.94 -11.78
C VAL A 9 50.52 -41.03 -10.48
N LYS A 10 50.91 -41.92 -9.56
CA LYS A 10 50.28 -42.03 -8.23
C LYS A 10 50.52 -40.77 -7.41
N ALA A 11 51.73 -40.22 -7.38
CA ALA A 11 52.04 -38.96 -6.70
C ALA A 11 51.30 -37.77 -7.31
N LEU A 12 51.17 -37.70 -8.64
CA LEU A 12 50.38 -36.65 -9.31
C LEU A 12 48.90 -36.79 -8.97
N LYS A 13 48.38 -38.02 -8.97
CA LYS A 13 46.97 -38.29 -8.63
C LYS A 13 46.67 -37.97 -7.17
N THR A 14 47.56 -38.35 -6.26
CA THR A 14 47.46 -38.01 -4.83
C THR A 14 47.59 -36.50 -4.61
N ALA A 15 48.52 -35.81 -5.29
CA ALA A 15 48.63 -34.35 -5.21
C ALA A 15 47.40 -33.64 -5.79
N VAL A 16 46.80 -34.17 -6.87
CA VAL A 16 45.54 -33.65 -7.43
C VAL A 16 44.37 -33.92 -6.48
N GLU A 17 44.27 -35.10 -5.87
CA GLU A 17 43.23 -35.43 -4.88
C GLU A 17 43.38 -34.59 -3.58
N GLU A 18 44.61 -34.29 -3.17
CA GLU A 18 44.91 -33.45 -2.00
C GLU A 18 44.72 -31.94 -2.27
N LEU A 19 45.00 -31.48 -3.51
CA LEU A 19 44.80 -30.08 -3.93
C LEU A 19 43.36 -29.75 -4.32
N VAL A 20 42.57 -30.73 -4.76
CA VAL A 20 41.14 -30.57 -5.10
C VAL A 20 40.27 -30.57 -3.83
N GLY A 21 40.83 -30.92 -2.68
CA GLY A 21 40.11 -31.05 -1.42
C GLY A 21 39.42 -32.40 -1.37
N ALA A 22 39.76 -33.18 -0.35
CA ALA A 22 39.23 -34.52 -0.12
C ALA A 22 37.70 -34.57 -0.27
N LYS A 23 37.25 -35.65 -0.91
CA LYS A 23 35.91 -36.20 -0.76
C LYS A 23 35.58 -36.24 0.76
N PRO A 24 34.40 -35.81 1.22
CA PRO A 24 34.07 -35.85 2.64
C PRO A 24 34.25 -37.28 3.16
N ASP A 25 35.04 -37.42 4.22
CA ASP A 25 35.30 -38.69 4.90
C ASP A 25 33.99 -39.21 5.52
N ASP A 26 33.33 -40.14 4.82
CA ASP A 26 32.33 -41.03 5.40
C ASP A 26 33.05 -42.09 6.25
N GLY A 27 33.40 -41.76 7.49
CA GLY A 27 33.79 -42.77 8.47
C GLY A 27 34.78 -42.31 9.53
N GLY A 28 34.26 -41.78 10.63
CA GLY A 28 35.09 -41.51 11.81
C GLY A 28 34.27 -41.03 13.00
N ASN A 29 33.73 -41.99 13.76
CA ASN A 29 33.16 -41.76 15.08
C ASN A 29 34.26 -41.24 16.03
N GLY A 30 34.32 -39.92 16.23
CA GLY A 30 35.32 -39.27 17.08
C GLY A 30 34.83 -37.92 17.58
N SER A 31 34.54 -37.86 18.88
CA SER A 31 34.11 -36.69 19.64
C SER A 31 35.01 -35.45 19.47
N PRO A 32 34.47 -34.25 19.75
CA PRO A 32 34.75 -33.04 18.98
C PRO A 32 35.97 -32.29 19.49
N SER A 33 36.95 -32.04 18.62
CA SER A 33 37.92 -30.98 18.83
C SER A 33 37.37 -29.67 18.30
N SER A 34 36.88 -28.86 19.24
CA SER A 34 37.04 -27.40 19.29
C SER A 34 37.20 -26.70 17.93
N VAL A 35 36.12 -26.66 17.17
CA VAL A 35 35.91 -25.64 16.16
C VAL A 35 35.98 -24.28 16.87
N MET A 36 36.92 -23.43 16.45
CA MET A 36 36.97 -22.05 16.92
C MET A 36 35.58 -21.44 16.79
N PRO A 37 35.08 -20.71 17.81
CA PRO A 37 33.79 -20.08 17.71
C PRO A 37 33.85 -19.15 16.48
N LEU A 38 33.03 -19.48 15.48
CA LEU A 38 32.57 -18.50 14.51
C LEU A 38 32.19 -17.30 15.36
N THR A 39 32.93 -16.21 15.22
CA THR A 39 32.56 -14.92 15.79
C THR A 39 31.09 -14.76 15.45
N GLU A 40 30.23 -14.77 16.48
CA GLU A 40 28.84 -14.39 16.37
C GLU A 40 28.86 -13.10 15.56
N GLN A 41 28.46 -13.21 14.29
CA GLN A 41 28.00 -12.04 13.59
C GLN A 41 26.94 -11.46 14.52
N PRO A 42 27.07 -10.17 14.90
CA PRO A 42 26.05 -9.55 15.74
C PRO A 42 24.73 -9.91 15.09
N VAL A 43 23.84 -10.53 15.86
CA VAL A 43 22.47 -10.81 15.47
C VAL A 43 21.97 -9.49 14.91
N ALA A 44 22.02 -9.39 13.58
CA ALA A 44 21.38 -8.34 12.86
C ALA A 44 19.95 -8.55 13.28
N THR A 45 19.47 -7.66 14.14
CA THR A 45 18.06 -7.57 14.48
C THR A 45 17.33 -7.83 13.20
N ASP A 46 16.57 -8.92 13.20
CA ASP A 46 15.72 -9.41 12.12
C ASP A 46 14.61 -8.37 11.89
N MET A 47 15.01 -7.16 11.52
CA MET A 47 14.33 -6.35 10.56
C MET A 47 14.73 -6.98 9.23
N SER A 48 14.18 -8.16 8.96
CA SER A 48 13.74 -8.51 7.62
C SER A 48 13.00 -7.29 7.10
N LEU A 49 13.76 -6.42 6.45
CA LEU A 49 13.32 -5.37 5.55
C LEU A 49 12.73 -6.11 4.36
N ASP A 50 11.65 -6.85 4.60
CA ASP A 50 10.78 -7.28 3.55
C ASP A 50 10.34 -5.96 2.91
N PRO A 51 10.76 -5.66 1.68
CA PRO A 51 10.39 -4.40 1.03
C PRO A 51 8.86 -4.28 0.93
N GLY A 52 8.10 -5.36 1.16
CA GLY A 52 6.65 -5.32 1.36
C GLY A 52 6.19 -4.67 2.68
N GLY A 53 6.94 -4.76 3.77
CA GLY A 53 6.52 -4.34 5.12
C GLY A 53 6.40 -2.82 5.29
N LEU A 54 7.42 -2.05 4.93
CA LEU A 54 7.40 -0.57 5.01
C LEU A 54 6.49 0.05 3.95
N ASN A 55 6.48 -0.53 2.75
CA ASN A 55 5.50 -0.17 1.71
C ASN A 55 4.06 -0.47 2.16
N SER A 56 3.84 -1.45 3.05
CA SER A 56 2.51 -1.71 3.61
C SER A 56 2.03 -0.63 4.56
N VAL A 57 2.91 -0.02 5.39
CA VAL A 57 2.49 1.03 6.34
C VAL A 57 2.18 2.33 5.60
N ALA A 58 3.08 2.76 4.71
CA ALA A 58 2.86 3.93 3.87
C ALA A 58 1.64 3.74 2.95
N GLY A 59 1.49 2.54 2.39
CA GLY A 59 0.32 2.12 1.60
C GLY A 59 -0.98 2.18 2.41
N LYS A 60 -1.02 1.56 3.60
CA LYS A 60 -2.20 1.60 4.48
C LYS A 60 -2.59 3.02 4.88
N VAL A 61 -1.61 3.86 5.23
CA VAL A 61 -1.85 5.26 5.57
C VAL A 61 -2.42 6.01 4.36
N ARG A 62 -1.84 5.80 3.17
CA ARG A 62 -2.37 6.35 1.91
C ARG A 62 -3.80 5.89 1.64
N ASP A 63 -4.08 4.60 1.74
CA ASP A 63 -5.40 4.03 1.46
C ASP A 63 -6.44 4.60 2.43
N SER A 64 -6.09 4.77 3.70
CA SER A 64 -6.93 5.42 4.70
C SER A 64 -7.24 6.88 4.33
N TYR A 65 -6.23 7.64 3.89
CA TYR A 65 -6.43 9.03 3.43
C TYR A 65 -7.28 9.09 2.16
N GLN A 66 -7.04 8.22 1.19
CA GLN A 66 -7.80 8.16 -0.07
C GLN A 66 -9.26 7.80 0.20
N LYS A 67 -9.52 6.80 1.05
CA LYS A 67 -10.87 6.39 1.45
C LYS A 67 -11.60 7.54 2.17
N THR A 68 -10.92 8.24 3.08
CA THR A 68 -11.47 9.41 3.76
C THR A 68 -11.83 10.52 2.76
N CYS A 69 -10.97 10.79 1.77
CA CYS A 69 -11.24 11.81 0.76
C CYS A 69 -12.38 11.42 -0.19
N MET A 70 -12.47 10.15 -0.61
CA MET A 70 -13.60 9.66 -1.40
C MET A 70 -14.91 9.77 -0.62
N TRP A 71 -14.90 9.45 0.67
CA TRP A 71 -16.07 9.60 1.53
C TRP A 71 -16.51 11.06 1.65
N ILE A 72 -15.56 11.96 1.92
CA ILE A 72 -15.82 13.42 1.97
C ILE A 72 -16.40 13.90 0.63
N LEU A 73 -15.78 13.54 -0.50
CA LEU A 73 -16.29 13.88 -1.83
C LEU A 73 -17.70 13.36 -2.08
N SER A 74 -17.98 12.13 -1.68
CA SER A 74 -19.31 11.51 -1.85
C SER A 74 -20.37 12.27 -1.05
N VAL A 75 -20.04 12.68 0.18
CA VAL A 75 -20.92 13.50 1.02
C VAL A 75 -21.17 14.86 0.37
N PHE A 76 -20.13 15.55 -0.11
CA PHE A 76 -20.30 16.83 -0.82
C PHE A 76 -21.10 16.71 -2.11
N ALA A 77 -20.89 15.63 -2.87
CA ALA A 77 -21.67 15.35 -4.07
C ALA A 77 -23.16 15.12 -3.73
N ALA A 78 -23.45 14.36 -2.67
CA ALA A 78 -24.81 14.12 -2.21
C ALA A 78 -25.50 15.42 -1.76
N PHE A 79 -24.82 16.26 -0.97
CA PHE A 79 -25.35 17.56 -0.58
C PHE A 79 -25.51 18.51 -1.77
N GLY A 80 -24.57 18.51 -2.72
CA GLY A 80 -24.71 19.27 -3.96
C GLY A 80 -25.94 18.83 -4.74
N LEU A 81 -26.13 17.53 -4.94
CA LEU A 81 -27.29 16.98 -5.65
C LEU A 81 -28.60 17.31 -4.92
N LEU A 82 -28.60 17.26 -3.58
CA LEU A 82 -29.77 17.65 -2.77
C LEU A 82 -30.07 19.14 -2.95
N ILE A 83 -29.09 20.03 -2.79
CA ILE A 83 -29.28 21.48 -2.94
C ILE A 83 -29.75 21.81 -4.36
N PHE A 84 -29.06 21.34 -5.40
CA PHE A 84 -29.48 21.62 -6.78
C PHE A 84 -30.80 20.95 -7.12
N GLY A 85 -31.07 19.73 -6.63
CA GLY A 85 -32.34 19.04 -6.85
C GLY A 85 -33.54 19.69 -6.16
N SER A 86 -33.32 20.39 -5.04
CA SER A 86 -34.38 21.03 -4.26
C SER A 86 -34.63 22.50 -4.64
N LEU A 87 -33.79 23.10 -5.48
CA LEU A 87 -33.97 24.51 -5.87
C LEU A 87 -35.06 24.62 -6.94
N PRO A 88 -36.08 25.47 -6.74
CA PRO A 88 -37.12 25.71 -7.75
C PRO A 88 -36.56 26.58 -8.88
N PHE A 89 -35.85 25.96 -9.82
CA PHE A 89 -35.32 26.65 -11.01
C PHE A 89 -36.43 27.25 -11.88
N THR A 90 -37.68 26.83 -11.69
CA THR A 90 -38.87 27.33 -12.37
C THR A 90 -39.16 28.81 -12.07
N ASN A 91 -38.74 29.33 -10.92
CA ASN A 91 -39.09 30.69 -10.48
C ASN A 91 -38.06 31.75 -10.88
N ILE A 92 -36.96 31.35 -11.54
CA ILE A 92 -35.91 32.28 -11.99
C ILE A 92 -36.47 33.35 -12.94
N GLY A 93 -37.48 33.01 -13.74
CA GLY A 93 -38.11 33.94 -14.69
C GLY A 93 -38.90 35.08 -14.03
N GLN A 94 -39.25 34.97 -12.75
CA GLN A 94 -40.08 35.94 -12.03
C GLN A 94 -39.26 37.02 -11.29
N VAL A 95 -37.94 36.84 -11.20
CA VAL A 95 -37.05 37.84 -10.58
C VAL A 95 -36.85 38.98 -11.59
N ASP A 96 -37.34 40.18 -11.30
CA ASP A 96 -37.19 41.36 -12.16
C ASP A 96 -36.18 42.38 -11.57
N GLY A 97 -35.62 43.21 -12.44
CA GLY A 97 -34.81 44.37 -12.04
C GLY A 97 -33.38 44.07 -11.56
N SER A 98 -32.90 44.88 -10.60
CA SER A 98 -31.54 44.86 -10.04
C SER A 98 -31.18 43.57 -9.31
N ASP A 99 -32.19 42.82 -8.87
CA ASP A 99 -32.00 41.67 -8.00
C ASP A 99 -31.54 40.42 -8.77
N ARG A 100 -31.75 40.39 -10.09
CA ARG A 100 -31.17 39.37 -10.99
C ARG A 100 -29.66 39.25 -10.84
N TRP A 101 -28.96 40.36 -10.61
CA TRP A 101 -27.50 40.35 -10.43
C TRP A 101 -27.09 39.56 -9.17
N TRP A 102 -27.81 39.74 -8.06
CA TRP A 102 -27.55 39.03 -6.82
C TRP A 102 -27.84 37.53 -6.93
N LEU A 103 -28.88 37.15 -7.68
CA LEU A 103 -29.18 35.76 -8.01
C LEU A 103 -28.00 35.11 -8.75
N TRP A 104 -27.49 35.74 -9.81
CA TRP A 104 -26.34 35.24 -10.56
C TRP A 104 -25.06 35.23 -9.73
N ALA A 105 -24.81 36.27 -8.93
CA ALA A 105 -23.66 36.33 -8.04
C ALA A 105 -23.67 35.18 -7.02
N GLY A 106 -24.84 34.88 -6.43
CA GLY A 106 -25.03 33.75 -5.52
C GLY A 106 -24.76 32.41 -6.19
N LEU A 107 -25.33 32.20 -7.39
CA LEU A 107 -25.12 30.97 -8.18
C LEU A 107 -23.65 30.77 -8.57
N VAL A 108 -22.99 31.82 -9.09
CA VAL A 108 -21.57 31.78 -9.47
C VAL A 108 -20.70 31.49 -8.26
N LEU A 109 -20.95 32.18 -7.13
CA LEU A 109 -20.22 31.94 -5.89
C LEU A 109 -20.40 30.51 -5.38
N ALA A 110 -21.61 29.97 -5.47
CA ALA A 110 -21.89 28.59 -5.08
C ALA A 110 -21.16 27.57 -5.97
N SER A 111 -21.20 27.77 -7.29
CA SER A 111 -20.49 26.93 -8.25
C SER A 111 -18.97 26.99 -8.06
N ALA A 112 -18.41 28.17 -7.77
CA ALA A 112 -17.00 28.36 -7.46
C ALA A 112 -16.61 27.61 -6.18
N GLY A 113 -17.46 27.63 -5.16
CA GLY A 113 -17.27 26.87 -3.93
C GLY A 113 -17.14 25.36 -4.16
N ILE A 114 -18.01 24.81 -5.02
CA ILE A 114 -17.96 23.39 -5.42
C ILE A 114 -16.70 23.09 -6.22
N ALA A 115 -16.35 23.95 -7.20
CA ALA A 115 -15.12 23.79 -7.98
C ALA A 115 -13.87 23.78 -7.08
N ILE A 116 -13.81 24.66 -6.08
CA ILE A 116 -12.73 24.68 -5.08
C ILE A 116 -12.68 23.36 -4.31
N ALA A 117 -13.82 22.82 -3.87
CA ALA A 117 -13.87 21.55 -3.16
C ALA A 117 -13.39 20.37 -4.02
N VAL A 118 -13.74 20.34 -5.32
CA VAL A 118 -13.26 19.33 -6.27
C VAL A 118 -11.75 19.46 -6.49
N VAL A 119 -11.25 20.69 -6.72
CA VAL A 119 -9.81 20.95 -6.86
C VAL A 119 -9.05 20.57 -5.57
N ALA A 120 -9.63 20.83 -4.41
CA ALA A 120 -9.05 20.44 -3.13
C ALA A 120 -8.91 18.92 -3.01
N ALA A 121 -9.94 18.17 -3.39
CA ALA A 121 -9.92 16.71 -3.30
C ALA A 121 -8.96 16.09 -4.34
N THR A 122 -8.96 16.58 -5.58
CA THR A 122 -8.01 16.16 -6.62
C THR A 122 -6.56 16.45 -6.22
N ALA A 123 -6.30 17.55 -5.51
CA ALA A 123 -4.98 17.86 -4.98
C ALA A 123 -4.47 16.83 -3.94
N VAL A 124 -5.36 16.11 -3.24
CA VAL A 124 -4.97 15.00 -2.35
C VAL A 124 -4.44 13.80 -3.14
N PHE A 125 -4.98 13.57 -4.33
CA PHE A 125 -4.51 12.53 -5.25
C PHE A 125 -3.25 12.93 -6.03
N GLY A 126 -2.70 14.13 -5.78
CA GLY A 126 -1.50 14.63 -6.45
C GLY A 126 -0.27 13.72 -6.28
N PRO A 127 0.69 13.77 -7.22
CA PRO A 127 1.75 12.78 -7.34
C PRO A 127 2.64 12.72 -6.10
N VAL A 128 2.84 11.48 -5.68
CA VAL A 128 3.80 11.00 -4.68
C VAL A 128 5.22 11.27 -5.17
N VAL A 129 6.17 11.47 -4.27
CA VAL A 129 7.58 11.56 -4.67
C VAL A 129 8.00 10.16 -5.15
N THR A 130 8.16 10.02 -6.46
CA THR A 130 8.47 8.73 -7.10
C THR A 130 9.97 8.43 -7.11
N SER A 131 10.82 9.43 -6.94
CA SER A 131 12.27 9.27 -6.96
C SER A 131 12.99 10.25 -6.04
N LEU A 132 14.20 9.88 -5.60
CA LEU A 132 15.08 10.76 -4.83
C LEU A 132 15.50 12.00 -5.64
N GLY A 133 15.56 11.92 -6.97
CA GLY A 133 15.87 13.07 -7.82
C GLY A 133 14.81 14.17 -7.74
N ILE A 134 13.54 13.80 -7.86
CA ILE A 134 12.41 14.73 -7.68
C ILE A 134 12.39 15.28 -6.25
N LEU A 135 12.75 14.46 -5.26
CA LEU A 135 12.86 14.91 -3.88
C LEU A 135 13.96 15.97 -3.72
N ALA A 136 15.15 15.69 -4.24
CA ALA A 136 16.31 16.59 -4.17
C ALA A 136 16.00 17.93 -4.86
N GLU A 137 15.36 17.90 -6.02
CA GLU A 137 14.90 19.11 -6.72
C GLU A 137 13.95 19.93 -5.84
N LYS A 138 12.92 19.29 -5.26
CA LYS A 138 11.97 19.96 -4.37
C LYS A 138 12.62 20.53 -3.11
N LEU A 139 13.58 19.82 -2.52
CA LEU A 139 14.31 20.27 -1.34
C LEU A 139 15.25 21.44 -1.67
N SER A 140 15.88 21.42 -2.86
CA SER A 140 16.77 22.50 -3.31
C SER A 140 16.06 23.83 -3.53
N ALA A 141 14.76 23.81 -3.84
CA ALA A 141 13.93 25.01 -3.97
C ALA A 141 13.64 25.71 -2.62
N ILE A 142 13.94 25.06 -1.50
CA ILE A 142 13.81 25.62 -0.15
C ILE A 142 15.16 26.26 0.20
N ARG A 143 15.14 27.42 0.87
CA ARG A 143 16.39 28.04 1.32
C ARG A 143 17.16 27.09 2.26
N PRO A 144 18.48 26.98 2.11
CA PRO A 144 19.30 26.21 3.03
C PRO A 144 19.22 26.79 4.44
N ILE A 145 19.31 25.90 5.42
CA ILE A 145 19.31 26.26 6.84
C ILE A 145 20.72 26.74 7.18
N GLU A 146 20.83 27.96 7.72
CA GLU A 146 22.12 28.55 8.09
C GLU A 146 22.71 27.87 9.34
N ASN A 147 21.86 27.42 10.27
CA ASN A 147 22.24 26.62 11.44
C ASN A 147 21.36 25.35 11.58
N PRO A 148 21.88 24.15 11.30
CA PRO A 148 21.14 22.89 11.42
C PRO A 148 20.67 22.55 12.85
N GLN A 149 21.33 23.09 13.88
CA GLN A 149 21.01 22.79 15.28
C GLN A 149 19.76 23.53 15.78
N ASP A 150 19.46 24.70 15.21
CA ASP A 150 18.28 25.49 15.56
C ASP A 150 17.57 25.99 14.29
N PRO A 151 16.82 25.10 13.62
CA PRO A 151 16.19 25.45 12.36
C PRO A 151 15.06 26.48 12.59
N PRO A 152 15.06 27.61 11.87
CA PRO A 152 14.13 28.71 12.12
C PRO A 152 12.69 28.26 11.84
N GLN A 153 11.83 28.22 12.85
CA GLN A 153 10.47 27.73 12.67
C GLN A 153 9.75 28.49 11.54
N PRO A 154 8.98 27.79 10.68
CA PRO A 154 8.22 28.44 9.64
C PRO A 154 7.25 29.43 10.27
N GLU A 155 7.28 30.67 9.80
CA GLU A 155 6.37 31.73 10.25
C GLU A 155 4.93 31.23 10.25
N TRP A 156 4.13 31.67 11.23
CA TRP A 156 2.73 31.25 11.38
C TRP A 156 1.94 31.36 10.05
N CYS A 157 2.15 32.42 9.27
CA CYS A 157 1.53 32.59 7.95
C CYS A 157 1.89 31.46 6.98
N THR A 158 3.15 31.02 6.93
CA THR A 158 3.55 29.91 6.06
C THR A 158 2.99 28.57 6.54
N ARG A 159 2.95 28.34 7.86
CA ARG A 159 2.36 27.14 8.47
C ARG A 159 0.86 27.05 8.19
N VAL A 160 0.15 28.18 8.19
CA VAL A 160 -1.29 28.24 7.96
C VAL A 160 -1.61 28.23 6.46
N PHE A 161 -1.05 29.13 5.66
CA PHE A 161 -1.47 29.30 4.26
C PHE A 161 -0.71 28.42 3.26
N LYS A 162 0.47 27.89 3.62
CA LYS A 162 1.33 27.10 2.72
C LYS A 162 1.76 25.77 3.38
N PRO A 163 0.81 24.90 3.79
CA PRO A 163 1.11 23.67 4.54
C PRO A 163 2.05 22.72 3.80
N ARG A 164 2.02 22.70 2.46
CA ARG A 164 2.95 21.91 1.64
C ARG A 164 4.40 22.40 1.76
N LYS A 165 4.61 23.73 1.74
CA LYS A 165 5.96 24.30 1.95
C LYS A 165 6.46 24.03 3.36
N SER A 166 5.57 24.10 4.36
CA SER A 166 5.90 23.74 5.74
C SER A 166 6.30 22.26 5.87
N ALA A 167 5.59 21.34 5.21
CA ALA A 167 5.95 19.92 5.22
C ALA A 167 7.29 19.66 4.53
N CYS A 168 7.54 20.28 3.38
CA CYS A 168 8.83 20.25 2.70
C CYS A 168 9.98 20.78 3.58
N TRP A 169 9.73 21.86 4.34
CA TRP A 169 10.71 22.43 5.26
C TRP A 169 11.02 21.49 6.43
N VAL A 170 9.99 20.91 7.06
CA VAL A 170 10.16 19.91 8.13
C VAL A 170 10.96 18.70 7.63
N LEU A 171 10.63 18.20 6.44
CA LEU A 171 11.35 17.09 5.82
C LEU A 171 12.81 17.46 5.56
N ARG A 172 13.09 18.67 5.06
CA ARG A 172 14.46 19.14 4.84
C ARG A 172 15.26 19.13 6.14
N ASN A 173 14.70 19.67 7.22
CA ASN A 173 15.40 19.71 8.51
C ASN A 173 15.66 18.32 9.10
N MET A 174 14.73 17.39 8.89
CA MET A 174 14.91 16.00 9.30
C MET A 174 16.04 15.33 8.52
N LEU A 175 16.12 15.59 7.21
CA LEU A 175 17.11 14.98 6.32
C LEU A 175 18.47 15.69 6.30
N GLU A 176 18.57 16.96 6.67
CA GLU A 176 19.82 17.75 6.70
C GLU A 176 20.26 18.14 8.12
N GLY A 177 19.46 17.81 9.14
CA GLY A 177 19.72 18.14 10.55
C GLY A 177 20.27 16.96 11.36
N ASN A 178 19.99 16.97 12.67
CA ASN A 178 20.53 15.98 13.61
C ASN A 178 20.09 14.53 13.31
N GLU A 179 18.94 14.36 12.66
CA GLU A 179 18.40 13.05 12.29
C GLU A 179 18.87 12.58 10.90
N ALA A 180 19.69 13.36 10.19
CA ALA A 180 20.15 13.04 8.84
C ALA A 180 20.84 11.66 8.78
N ALA A 181 21.66 11.34 9.78
CA ALA A 181 22.39 10.08 9.84
C ALA A 181 21.47 8.85 9.97
N ALA A 182 20.34 8.98 10.68
CA ALA A 182 19.37 7.90 10.83
C ALA A 182 18.64 7.60 9.52
N HIS A 183 18.35 8.65 8.74
CA HIS A 183 17.56 8.54 7.52
C HIS A 183 18.41 8.24 6.28
N LEU A 184 19.55 8.93 6.13
CA LEU A 184 20.42 8.87 4.95
C LEU A 184 21.59 7.90 5.09
N GLY A 185 21.83 7.40 6.30
CA GLY A 185 22.97 6.57 6.65
C GLY A 185 24.19 7.38 7.11
N PRO A 186 25.22 6.70 7.64
CA PRO A 186 26.38 7.35 8.22
C PRO A 186 27.17 8.16 7.18
N ASN A 187 27.55 9.38 7.57
CA ASN A 187 28.34 10.32 6.76
C ASN A 187 27.67 10.76 5.45
N VAL A 188 26.33 10.73 5.37
CA VAL A 188 25.57 11.22 4.21
C VAL A 188 24.75 12.44 4.62
N PRO A 189 25.22 13.68 4.32
CA PRO A 189 24.61 14.89 4.87
C PRO A 189 23.36 15.36 4.09
N THR A 190 23.13 14.85 2.87
CA THR A 190 22.03 15.30 2.02
C THR A 190 21.49 14.17 1.13
N VAL A 191 20.24 14.31 0.67
CA VAL A 191 19.64 13.38 -0.32
C VAL A 191 20.45 13.31 -1.61
N LYS A 192 21.03 14.44 -2.06
CA LYS A 192 21.90 14.45 -3.24
C LYS A 192 23.13 13.56 -3.03
N LYS A 193 23.75 13.64 -1.85
CA LYS A 193 24.89 12.78 -1.49
C LYS A 193 24.49 11.31 -1.36
N LEU A 194 23.27 11.01 -0.93
CA LEU A 194 22.74 9.64 -0.95
C LEU A 194 22.64 9.09 -2.38
N ILE A 195 22.12 9.89 -3.33
CA ILE A 195 22.05 9.50 -4.75
C ILE A 195 23.45 9.25 -5.31
N GLU A 196 24.40 10.17 -5.06
CA GLU A 196 25.79 10.02 -5.50
C GLU A 196 26.42 8.74 -4.90
N LYS A 197 26.19 8.47 -3.62
CA LYS A 197 26.74 7.30 -2.92
C LYS A 197 26.17 5.98 -3.44
N LEU A 198 24.86 5.92 -3.71
CA LEU A 198 24.22 4.77 -4.37
C LEU A 198 24.81 4.54 -5.77
N GLY A 199 25.04 5.59 -6.55
CA GLY A 199 25.71 5.47 -7.85
C GLY A 199 27.12 4.90 -7.77
N VAL A 200 27.90 5.31 -6.75
CA VAL A 200 29.23 4.74 -6.48
C VAL A 200 29.15 3.27 -6.07
N PHE A 201 28.15 2.89 -5.27
CA PHE A 201 27.95 1.49 -4.91
C PHE A 201 27.55 0.65 -6.13
N ASP A 202 26.68 1.15 -7.00
CA ASP A 202 26.26 0.46 -8.22
C ASP A 202 27.47 0.19 -9.12
N GLU A 203 28.31 1.20 -9.35
CA GLU A 203 29.52 1.07 -10.15
C GLU A 203 30.48 0.05 -9.52
N ARG A 204 30.73 0.14 -8.21
CA ARG A 204 31.62 -0.79 -7.48
C ARG A 204 31.11 -2.22 -7.56
N GLN A 205 29.82 -2.45 -7.32
CA GLN A 205 29.18 -3.76 -7.41
C GLN A 205 29.33 -4.34 -8.81
N LEU A 206 29.13 -3.54 -9.86
CA LEU A 206 29.32 -3.97 -11.25
C LEU A 206 30.78 -4.35 -11.54
N THR A 207 31.76 -3.58 -11.05
CA THR A 207 33.19 -3.94 -11.18
C THR A 207 33.52 -5.24 -10.44
N SER A 208 33.07 -5.42 -9.20
CA SER A 208 33.32 -6.64 -8.43
C SER A 208 32.64 -7.85 -9.06
N ALA A 209 31.41 -7.71 -9.55
CA ALA A 209 30.69 -8.77 -10.26
C ALA A 209 31.39 -9.18 -11.56
N ARG A 210 31.92 -8.22 -12.32
CA ARG A 210 32.72 -8.50 -13.53
C ARG A 210 34.03 -9.21 -13.17
N ALA A 211 34.72 -8.79 -12.11
CA ALA A 211 35.94 -9.43 -11.64
C ALA A 211 35.68 -10.88 -11.19
N GLU A 212 34.62 -11.11 -10.42
CA GLU A 212 34.22 -12.46 -10.01
C GLU A 212 33.87 -13.35 -11.22
N ALA A 213 33.08 -12.83 -12.16
CA ALA A 213 32.74 -13.55 -13.39
C ALA A 213 34.00 -13.88 -14.22
N GLY A 214 34.96 -12.96 -14.30
CA GLY A 214 36.25 -13.18 -14.94
C GLY A 214 37.07 -14.29 -14.27
N ASN A 215 37.11 -14.30 -12.92
CA ASN A 215 37.79 -15.35 -12.17
C ASN A 215 37.13 -16.72 -12.35
N ARG A 216 35.79 -16.78 -12.36
CA ARG A 216 35.04 -18.01 -12.66
C ARG A 216 35.33 -18.53 -14.06
N ALA A 217 35.33 -17.64 -15.06
CA ALA A 217 35.65 -18.01 -16.44
C ALA A 217 37.10 -18.51 -16.58
N ARG A 218 38.05 -17.86 -15.89
CA ARG A 218 39.45 -18.29 -15.85
C ARG A 218 39.61 -19.67 -15.21
N LEU A 219 38.91 -19.94 -14.11
CA LEU A 219 38.92 -21.25 -13.45
C LEU A 219 38.37 -22.33 -14.39
N ALA A 220 37.21 -22.08 -15.02
CA ALA A 220 36.63 -23.01 -15.99
C ALA A 220 37.56 -23.29 -17.20
N ALA A 221 38.29 -22.29 -17.68
CA ALA A 221 39.28 -22.47 -18.74
C ALA A 221 40.48 -23.32 -18.29
N LEU A 222 40.95 -23.15 -17.05
CA LEU A 222 42.01 -23.97 -16.46
C LEU A 222 41.55 -25.41 -16.25
N ASP A 223 40.31 -25.62 -15.81
CA ASP A 223 39.71 -26.95 -15.64
C ASP A 223 39.69 -27.70 -16.98
N LYS A 224 39.25 -27.04 -18.06
CA LYS A 224 39.28 -27.59 -19.42
C LYS A 224 40.70 -27.88 -19.91
N ALA A 225 41.67 -27.04 -19.57
CA ALA A 225 43.07 -27.26 -19.93
C ALA A 225 43.68 -28.46 -19.19
N VAL A 226 43.36 -28.63 -17.90
CA VAL A 226 43.77 -29.80 -17.12
C VAL A 226 43.17 -31.07 -17.71
N GLU A 227 41.88 -31.08 -18.05
CA GLU A 227 41.24 -32.22 -18.73
C GLU A 227 41.92 -32.56 -20.05
N ALA A 228 42.24 -31.54 -20.87
CA ALA A 228 42.95 -31.74 -22.12
C ALA A 228 44.31 -32.41 -21.90
N HIS A 229 45.14 -31.91 -20.97
CA HIS A 229 46.43 -32.52 -20.65
C HIS A 229 46.29 -33.97 -20.14
N VAL A 230 45.28 -34.25 -19.30
CA VAL A 230 45.00 -35.62 -18.82
C VAL A 230 44.69 -36.55 -19.99
N THR A 231 43.92 -36.10 -20.98
CA THR A 231 43.63 -36.91 -22.18
C THR A 231 44.87 -37.17 -23.04
N THR A 232 45.74 -36.17 -23.24
CA THR A 232 47.00 -36.34 -24.00
C THR A 232 47.96 -37.29 -23.29
N VAL A 233 48.14 -37.14 -21.98
CA VAL A 233 48.98 -38.03 -21.16
C VAL A 233 48.51 -39.48 -21.30
N ARG A 234 47.20 -39.73 -21.17
CA ARG A 234 46.62 -41.06 -21.33
C ARG A 234 46.88 -41.65 -22.72
N ALA A 235 46.72 -40.86 -23.78
CA ALA A 235 47.00 -41.30 -25.15
C ALA A 235 48.49 -41.61 -25.39
N LEU A 236 49.40 -40.83 -24.79
CA LEU A 236 50.84 -41.09 -24.84
C LEU A 236 51.24 -42.35 -24.06
N GLU A 237 50.61 -42.61 -22.91
CA GLU A 237 50.79 -43.84 -22.15
C GLU A 237 50.32 -45.07 -22.93
N GLU A 238 49.15 -45.00 -23.57
CA GLU A 238 48.64 -46.06 -24.45
C GLU A 238 49.62 -46.34 -25.60
N ARG A 239 50.15 -45.29 -26.25
CA ARG A 239 51.19 -45.43 -27.29
C ARG A 239 52.48 -46.05 -26.75
N LEU A 240 52.93 -45.63 -25.56
CA LEU A 240 54.12 -46.17 -24.91
C LEU A 240 53.96 -47.66 -24.60
N ASN A 241 52.79 -48.06 -24.11
CA ASN A 241 52.44 -49.46 -23.83
C ASN A 241 52.39 -50.30 -25.11
N ALA A 242 51.84 -49.75 -26.20
CA ALA A 242 51.79 -50.42 -27.50
C ALA A 242 53.20 -50.68 -28.10
N ILE A 243 54.17 -49.78 -27.86
CA ILE A 243 55.56 -49.96 -28.30
C ILE A 243 56.27 -51.11 -27.55
N GLY A 244 55.89 -51.36 -26.29
CA GLY A 244 56.48 -52.43 -25.47
C GLY A 244 57.97 -52.21 -25.13
N HIS A 245 58.67 -53.29 -24.74
CA HIS A 245 60.11 -53.28 -24.48
C HIS A 245 60.88 -53.71 -25.75
N PRO A 246 61.51 -52.77 -26.50
CA PRO A 246 62.16 -53.11 -27.75
C PRO A 246 63.34 -54.05 -27.51
N LYS A 247 63.26 -55.27 -28.05
CA LYS A 247 64.36 -56.25 -28.07
C LYS A 247 65.40 -55.77 -29.08
N SER A 248 66.35 -54.95 -28.63
CA SER A 248 67.56 -54.50 -29.35
C SER A 248 67.42 -53.56 -30.57
N ASP A 249 66.23 -53.40 -31.16
CA ASP A 249 66.03 -52.51 -32.31
C ASP A 249 66.29 -51.02 -31.95
N LYS A 250 67.20 -50.38 -32.70
CA LYS A 250 67.60 -48.98 -32.53
C LYS A 250 66.43 -48.04 -32.82
N ALA A 251 65.58 -48.37 -33.79
CA ALA A 251 64.41 -47.56 -34.14
C ALA A 251 63.35 -47.60 -33.03
N GLY A 252 63.01 -48.79 -32.53
CA GLY A 252 62.11 -48.94 -31.38
C GLY A 252 62.59 -48.24 -30.10
N LYS A 253 63.90 -48.26 -29.82
CA LYS A 253 64.48 -47.51 -28.70
C LYS A 253 64.35 -45.99 -28.87
N ALA A 254 64.61 -45.48 -30.08
CA ALA A 254 64.50 -44.05 -30.37
C ALA A 254 63.03 -43.56 -30.28
N LEU A 255 62.08 -44.32 -30.82
CA LEU A 255 60.66 -44.00 -30.73
C LEU A 255 60.17 -43.97 -29.28
N ARG A 256 60.56 -44.97 -28.48
CA ARG A 256 60.22 -45.02 -27.05
C ARG A 256 60.79 -43.82 -26.30
N ALA A 257 62.04 -43.44 -26.56
CA ALA A 257 62.66 -42.27 -25.94
C ALA A 257 61.92 -40.97 -26.32
N ALA A 258 61.50 -40.83 -27.57
CA ALA A 258 60.73 -39.67 -28.02
C ALA A 258 59.35 -39.58 -27.35
N VAL A 259 58.63 -40.70 -27.22
CA VAL A 259 57.34 -40.75 -26.51
C VAL A 259 57.51 -40.44 -25.02
N LEU A 260 58.57 -40.94 -24.38
CA LEU A 260 58.89 -40.61 -22.99
C LEU A 260 59.20 -39.12 -22.79
N ALA A 261 59.96 -38.52 -23.70
CA ALA A 261 60.24 -37.08 -23.65
C ALA A 261 58.96 -36.24 -23.83
N ALA A 262 58.08 -36.63 -24.75
CA ALA A 262 56.79 -35.99 -24.94
C ALA A 262 55.88 -36.13 -23.71
N LEU A 263 55.90 -37.32 -23.08
CA LEU A 263 55.15 -37.58 -21.85
C LEU A 263 55.65 -36.71 -20.70
N ASP A 264 56.96 -36.61 -20.48
CA ASP A 264 57.56 -35.77 -19.45
C ASP A 264 57.19 -34.29 -19.65
N HIS A 265 57.27 -33.80 -20.89
CA HIS A 265 56.85 -32.44 -21.23
C HIS A 265 55.37 -32.18 -20.91
N GLU A 266 54.46 -33.08 -21.29
CA GLU A 266 53.02 -32.94 -21.00
C GLU A 266 52.72 -33.02 -19.50
N VAL A 267 53.41 -33.89 -18.74
CA VAL A 267 53.26 -33.98 -17.28
C VAL A 267 53.72 -32.68 -16.61
N GLN A 268 54.84 -32.09 -17.06
CA GLN A 268 55.29 -30.79 -16.56
C GLN A 268 54.28 -29.68 -16.88
N ALA A 269 53.76 -29.63 -18.11
CA ALA A 269 52.72 -28.66 -18.52
C ALA A 269 51.43 -28.82 -17.69
N ALA A 270 50.99 -30.06 -17.45
CA ALA A 270 49.84 -30.37 -16.60
C ALA A 270 50.05 -29.89 -15.16
N SER A 271 51.24 -30.11 -14.59
CA SER A 271 51.57 -29.69 -13.22
C SER A 271 51.54 -28.16 -13.06
N VAL A 272 52.05 -27.40 -14.04
CA VAL A 272 52.01 -25.94 -14.04
C VAL A 272 50.57 -25.44 -14.13
N THR A 273 49.75 -26.05 -14.98
CA THR A 273 48.33 -25.71 -15.14
C THR A 273 47.53 -26.02 -13.87
N ALA A 274 47.77 -27.19 -13.25
CA ALA A 274 47.16 -27.56 -11.98
C ALA A 274 47.54 -26.60 -10.84
N ARG A 275 48.80 -26.16 -10.78
CA ARG A 275 49.24 -25.14 -9.80
C ARG A 275 48.53 -23.80 -10.02
N ARG A 276 48.38 -23.37 -11.27
CA ARG A 276 47.63 -22.14 -11.62
C ARG A 276 46.15 -22.27 -11.25
N ARG A 277 45.55 -23.43 -11.49
CA ARG A 277 44.17 -23.75 -11.08
C ARG A 277 44.01 -23.64 -9.56
N ALA A 278 44.91 -24.25 -8.80
CA ALA A 278 44.87 -24.20 -7.33
C ALA A 278 45.00 -22.77 -6.78
N ILE A 279 45.84 -21.93 -7.40
CA ILE A 279 45.94 -20.50 -7.03
C ILE A 279 44.61 -19.78 -7.33
N ALA A 280 44.08 -19.95 -8.55
CA ALA A 280 42.80 -19.32 -8.92
C ALA A 280 41.63 -19.78 -8.04
N ALA A 281 41.59 -21.06 -7.67
CA ALA A 281 40.57 -21.61 -6.78
C ALA A 281 40.66 -21.01 -5.36
N ARG A 282 41.86 -20.66 -4.87
CA ARG A 282 42.05 -19.98 -3.57
C ARG A 282 41.63 -18.51 -3.60
N GLU A 283 41.73 -17.84 -4.76
CA GLU A 283 41.31 -16.44 -4.94
C GLU A 283 39.78 -16.28 -5.05
N MET A 284 39.08 -17.33 -5.50
CA MET A 284 37.63 -17.32 -5.71
C MET A 284 36.79 -16.97 -4.47
N PRO A 285 36.99 -17.59 -3.29
CA PRO A 285 36.25 -17.24 -2.08
C PRO A 285 36.43 -15.78 -1.66
N ALA A 286 37.63 -15.21 -1.83
CA ALA A 286 37.89 -13.81 -1.49
C ALA A 286 37.13 -12.85 -2.42
N ALA A 287 37.11 -13.12 -3.73
CA ALA A 287 36.34 -12.33 -4.69
C ALA A 287 34.82 -12.43 -4.44
N ALA A 288 34.32 -13.63 -4.11
CA ALA A 288 32.91 -13.84 -3.78
C ALA A 288 32.53 -13.15 -2.45
N ALA A 289 33.40 -13.21 -1.44
CA ALA A 289 33.20 -12.52 -0.16
C ALA A 289 33.19 -11.00 -0.34
N GLU A 290 34.07 -10.45 -1.17
CA GLU A 290 34.06 -9.02 -1.51
C GLU A 290 32.74 -8.64 -2.17
N LEU A 291 32.28 -9.38 -3.19
CA LEU A 291 30.99 -9.09 -3.84
C LEU A 291 29.82 -9.19 -2.84
N ALA A 292 29.82 -10.19 -1.98
CA ALA A 292 28.80 -10.34 -0.94
C ALA A 292 28.79 -9.15 0.02
N GLN A 293 29.96 -8.69 0.48
CA GLN A 293 30.08 -7.51 1.33
C GLN A 293 29.54 -6.25 0.62
N ARG A 294 29.90 -6.04 -0.65
CA ARG A 294 29.38 -4.91 -1.44
C ARG A 294 27.87 -4.96 -1.62
N ASN A 295 27.31 -6.16 -1.80
CA ASN A 295 25.86 -6.34 -1.87
C ASN A 295 25.18 -5.98 -0.55
N THR A 296 25.76 -6.38 0.59
CA THR A 296 25.25 -6.00 1.92
C THR A 296 25.27 -4.49 2.11
N ASP A 297 26.40 -3.83 1.83
CA ASP A 297 26.53 -2.37 1.89
C ASP A 297 25.46 -1.70 1.00
N MET A 298 25.29 -2.19 -0.23
CA MET A 298 24.29 -1.66 -1.16
C MET A 298 22.86 -1.79 -0.60
N GLN A 299 22.51 -2.96 -0.07
CA GLN A 299 21.18 -3.21 0.48
C GLN A 299 20.85 -2.29 1.67
N GLU A 300 21.84 -2.00 2.52
CA GLU A 300 21.70 -1.04 3.61
C GLU A 300 21.31 0.35 3.08
N TYR A 301 22.02 0.87 2.07
CA TYR A 301 21.70 2.18 1.49
C TYR A 301 20.42 2.19 0.65
N LEU A 302 20.03 1.06 0.06
CA LEU A 302 18.71 0.92 -0.55
C LEU A 302 17.61 0.98 0.51
N GLY A 303 17.84 0.44 1.71
CA GLY A 303 16.96 0.60 2.87
C GLY A 303 16.79 2.07 3.25
N HIS A 304 17.89 2.82 3.39
CA HIS A 304 17.85 4.27 3.63
C HIS A 304 17.08 5.03 2.54
N ARG A 305 17.29 4.69 1.27
CA ARG A 305 16.51 5.27 0.15
C ARG A 305 15.01 5.04 0.32
N GLN A 306 14.58 3.82 0.68
CA GLN A 306 13.16 3.51 0.87
C GLN A 306 12.57 4.25 2.08
N LEU A 307 13.32 4.33 3.18
CA LEU A 307 12.93 5.08 4.37
C LEU A 307 12.67 6.56 4.05
N VAL A 308 13.63 7.22 3.41
CA VAL A 308 13.54 8.63 3.00
C VAL A 308 12.34 8.88 2.09
N LEU A 309 12.11 8.00 1.10
CA LEU A 309 10.96 8.13 0.20
C LEU A 309 9.64 7.95 0.96
N THR A 310 9.58 7.01 1.89
CA THR A 310 8.39 6.74 2.70
C THR A 310 8.03 7.95 3.57
N GLU A 311 9.00 8.49 4.31
CA GLU A 311 8.79 9.66 5.15
C GLU A 311 8.46 10.91 4.36
N ALA A 312 9.15 11.12 3.23
CA ALA A 312 8.84 12.20 2.31
C ALA A 312 7.37 12.12 1.87
N ASN A 313 6.90 10.92 1.52
CA ASN A 313 5.53 10.72 1.10
C ASN A 313 4.52 10.95 2.23
N VAL A 314 4.78 10.44 3.43
CA VAL A 314 3.91 10.67 4.59
C VAL A 314 3.81 12.15 4.95
N LEU A 315 4.94 12.86 5.02
CA LEU A 315 4.97 14.28 5.36
C LEU A 315 4.29 15.14 4.28
N LEU A 316 4.54 14.86 3.01
CA LEU A 316 3.91 15.60 1.91
C LEU A 316 2.42 15.32 1.81
N MET A 317 1.98 14.07 2.01
CA MET A 317 0.55 13.73 2.08
C MET A 317 -0.13 14.47 3.22
N ARG A 318 0.50 14.55 4.40
CA ARG A 318 -0.03 15.34 5.52
C ARG A 318 -0.15 16.82 5.17
N GLY A 319 0.83 17.37 4.46
CA GLY A 319 0.79 18.75 3.94
C GLY A 319 -0.37 18.97 2.96
N ASN A 320 -0.55 18.06 2.01
CA ASN A 320 -1.63 18.11 1.02
C ASN A 320 -3.01 17.95 1.68
N PHE A 321 -3.15 17.03 2.64
CA PHE A 321 -4.41 16.82 3.36
C PHE A 321 -4.82 18.06 4.16
N ARG A 322 -3.88 18.72 4.83
CA ARG A 322 -4.13 20.00 5.53
C ARG A 322 -4.58 21.09 4.57
N LEU A 323 -3.98 21.16 3.37
CA LEU A 323 -4.39 22.11 2.33
C LEU A 323 -5.80 21.80 1.86
N ALA A 324 -6.07 20.54 1.51
CA ALA A 324 -7.35 20.09 1.01
C ALA A 324 -8.47 20.36 2.03
N ARG A 325 -8.27 20.04 3.31
CA ARG A 325 -9.24 20.35 4.36
C ARG A 325 -9.60 21.84 4.42
N LYS A 326 -8.61 22.73 4.29
CA LYS A 326 -8.86 24.18 4.31
C LYS A 326 -9.61 24.64 3.07
N LEU A 327 -9.23 24.15 1.90
CA LEU A 327 -9.92 24.47 0.66
C LEU A 327 -11.34 23.91 0.64
N ILE A 328 -11.58 22.73 1.20
CA ILE A 328 -12.93 22.16 1.37
C ILE A 328 -13.78 23.04 2.28
N VAL A 329 -13.25 23.48 3.43
CA VAL A 329 -13.96 24.40 4.34
C VAL A 329 -14.27 25.72 3.64
N LEU A 330 -13.30 26.28 2.91
CA LEU A 330 -13.49 27.51 2.14
C LEU A 330 -14.54 27.33 1.03
N GLY A 331 -14.47 26.23 0.30
CA GLY A 331 -15.43 25.87 -0.74
C GLY A 331 -16.83 25.68 -0.19
N ALA A 332 -16.97 25.00 0.95
CA ALA A 332 -18.24 24.84 1.66
C ALA A 332 -18.81 26.20 2.12
N ALA A 333 -17.97 27.08 2.68
CA ALA A 333 -18.40 28.42 3.07
C ALA A 333 -18.87 29.25 1.87
N CYS A 334 -18.13 29.23 0.76
CA CYS A 334 -18.54 29.91 -0.48
C CYS A 334 -19.86 29.33 -1.02
N THR A 335 -20.02 28.00 -0.95
CA THR A 335 -21.24 27.31 -1.39
C THR A 335 -22.45 27.73 -0.56
N LEU A 336 -22.32 27.73 0.78
CA LEU A 336 -23.39 28.13 1.68
C LEU A 336 -23.75 29.61 1.55
N VAL A 337 -22.76 30.50 1.46
CA VAL A 337 -23.00 31.94 1.27
C VAL A 337 -23.64 32.20 -0.09
N GLY A 338 -23.17 31.55 -1.15
CA GLY A 338 -23.76 31.66 -2.49
C GLY A 338 -25.20 31.14 -2.54
N ALA A 339 -25.46 29.99 -1.90
CA ALA A 339 -26.81 29.43 -1.79
C ALA A 339 -27.75 30.31 -0.96
N ALA A 340 -27.27 30.88 0.15
CA ALA A 340 -28.05 31.79 0.98
C ALA A 340 -28.39 33.10 0.23
N LEU A 341 -27.42 33.65 -0.51
CA LEU A 341 -27.63 34.81 -1.38
C LEU A 341 -28.66 34.49 -2.47
N TYR A 342 -28.51 33.36 -3.15
CA TYR A 342 -29.45 32.89 -4.16
C TYR A 342 -30.87 32.74 -3.59
N ALA A 343 -31.02 32.08 -2.43
CA ALA A 343 -32.31 31.87 -1.79
C ALA A 343 -32.96 33.16 -1.29
N SER A 344 -32.17 34.13 -0.82
CA SER A 344 -32.70 35.42 -0.32
C SER A 344 -33.34 36.30 -1.41
N VAL A 345 -33.02 36.03 -2.67
CA VAL A 345 -33.52 36.80 -3.83
C VAL A 345 -34.70 36.11 -4.51
N LEU A 346 -34.91 34.81 -4.26
CA LEU A 346 -36.06 34.12 -4.83
C LEU A 346 -37.36 34.66 -4.21
N PRO A 347 -38.36 35.02 -5.02
CA PRO A 347 -39.67 35.37 -4.51
C PRO A 347 -40.24 34.17 -3.75
N ALA A 348 -40.82 34.42 -2.58
CA ALA A 348 -41.55 33.39 -1.85
C ALA A 348 -42.70 32.91 -2.74
N ASP A 349 -42.85 31.60 -2.92
CA ASP A 349 -43.99 31.03 -3.64
C ASP A 349 -45.28 31.50 -2.97
N GLU A 350 -46.05 32.36 -3.65
CA GLU A 350 -47.34 32.83 -3.12
C GLU A 350 -48.39 31.70 -3.05
N ASP A 351 -48.13 30.59 -3.74
CA ASP A 351 -48.98 29.41 -3.76
C ASP A 351 -48.89 28.57 -2.47
N ASP A 352 -47.79 28.66 -1.70
CA ASP A 352 -47.68 28.02 -0.37
C ASP A 352 -48.60 28.66 0.68
N LYS A 353 -49.15 29.84 0.40
CA LYS A 353 -50.15 30.49 1.26
C LYS A 353 -51.59 30.16 0.90
N LYS A 354 -51.86 29.47 -0.21
CA LYS A 354 -53.23 29.32 -0.71
C LYS A 354 -53.85 27.93 -0.59
N ASP A 355 -53.09 26.85 -0.41
CA ASP A 355 -53.70 25.52 -0.19
C ASP A 355 -52.79 24.54 0.58
N GLU A 356 -52.13 24.97 1.67
CA GLU A 356 -51.66 24.02 2.69
C GLU A 356 -52.88 23.40 3.42
N LYS A 357 -53.55 22.44 2.76
CA LYS A 357 -54.20 21.36 3.50
C LYS A 357 -53.07 20.49 4.05
N PRO A 358 -52.86 20.43 5.38
CA PRO A 358 -51.70 19.78 5.97
C PRO A 358 -51.70 18.30 5.61
N SER A 359 -50.74 17.88 4.80
CA SER A 359 -50.46 16.46 4.62
C SER A 359 -49.78 15.93 5.89
N SER A 360 -50.49 15.05 6.58
CA SER A 360 -49.94 13.96 7.40
C SER A 360 -48.95 14.29 8.52
N THR A 361 -49.26 15.26 9.38
CA THR A 361 -49.08 15.02 10.82
C THR A 361 -50.46 14.72 11.39
N ALA A 362 -50.70 13.45 11.73
CA ALA A 362 -51.95 13.00 12.33
C ALA A 362 -52.20 13.77 13.62
N SER A 363 -52.98 14.85 13.54
CA SER A 363 -53.43 15.56 14.72
C SER A 363 -54.40 14.61 15.44
N TRP A 364 -54.01 14.11 16.60
CA TRP A 364 -54.82 13.31 17.51
C TRP A 364 -56.16 13.97 17.89
N LYS A 365 -56.37 15.24 17.50
CA LYS A 365 -57.63 16.00 17.60
C LYS A 365 -58.78 15.47 16.73
N ARG A 366 -58.57 14.46 15.87
CA ARG A 366 -59.63 13.90 15.00
C ARG A 366 -60.33 12.66 15.55
N TYR A 367 -60.06 12.24 16.79
CA TYR A 367 -60.71 11.06 17.36
C TYR A 367 -61.59 11.42 18.54
N VAL A 368 -62.79 10.83 18.58
CA VAL A 368 -63.74 10.95 19.69
C VAL A 368 -63.76 9.61 20.43
N ASN A 369 -63.70 9.67 21.77
CA ASN A 369 -63.88 8.49 22.59
C ASN A 369 -65.27 7.88 22.35
N ALA A 370 -65.31 6.58 22.17
CA ALA A 370 -66.52 5.79 21.99
C ALA A 370 -66.37 4.48 22.77
N THR A 371 -67.48 3.84 23.06
CA THR A 371 -67.50 2.44 23.49
C THR A 371 -68.23 1.61 22.45
N VAL A 372 -67.72 0.41 22.19
CA VAL A 372 -68.29 -0.49 21.19
C VAL A 372 -68.46 -1.88 21.76
N GLN A 373 -69.55 -2.55 21.39
CA GLN A 373 -69.78 -3.96 21.70
C GLN A 373 -70.02 -4.70 20.39
N VAL A 374 -69.14 -5.63 20.03
CA VAL A 374 -69.25 -6.42 18.80
C VAL A 374 -69.84 -7.77 19.14
N ARG A 375 -70.96 -8.14 18.50
CA ARG A 375 -71.69 -9.37 18.83
C ARG A 375 -70.89 -10.62 18.43
N ALA A 376 -70.80 -11.62 19.30
CA ALA A 376 -70.06 -12.85 18.99
C ALA A 376 -70.69 -13.61 17.80
N GLY A 377 -69.85 -14.35 17.08
CA GLY A 377 -70.26 -15.12 15.89
C GLY A 377 -70.42 -14.28 14.61
N THR A 378 -70.27 -12.96 14.66
CA THR A 378 -70.34 -12.07 13.50
C THR A 378 -69.03 -12.02 12.70
N ALA A 379 -69.07 -11.46 11.49
CA ALA A 379 -67.87 -11.25 10.67
C ALA A 379 -66.92 -10.24 11.32
N ALA A 380 -67.46 -9.18 11.93
CA ALA A 380 -66.68 -8.20 12.69
C ALA A 380 -65.97 -8.84 13.91
N ALA A 381 -66.63 -9.76 14.63
CA ALA A 381 -66.04 -10.45 15.77
C ALA A 381 -64.80 -11.30 15.40
N ARG A 382 -64.69 -11.76 14.14
CA ARG A 382 -63.50 -12.51 13.67
C ARG A 382 -62.26 -11.62 13.49
N GLN A 383 -62.44 -10.30 13.42
CA GLN A 383 -61.33 -9.35 13.37
C GLN A 383 -60.77 -9.04 14.76
N LEU A 384 -61.45 -9.49 15.82
CA LEU A 384 -61.04 -9.30 17.21
C LEU A 384 -60.28 -10.52 17.74
N PRO A 385 -59.34 -10.31 18.69
CA PRO A 385 -58.75 -11.41 19.46
C PRO A 385 -59.81 -12.23 20.22
N ALA A 386 -59.51 -13.49 20.50
CA ALA A 386 -60.41 -14.38 21.22
C ALA A 386 -60.76 -13.81 22.62
N GLY A 387 -62.06 -13.81 22.96
CA GLY A 387 -62.56 -13.28 24.24
C GLY A 387 -62.87 -11.78 24.28
N CYS A 388 -62.75 -11.07 23.15
CA CYS A 388 -63.08 -9.65 23.02
C CYS A 388 -64.51 -9.40 22.49
N ALA A 389 -65.17 -10.39 21.90
CA ALA A 389 -66.57 -10.28 21.45
C ALA A 389 -67.56 -10.29 22.64
N ASP A 390 -68.76 -9.74 22.44
CA ASP A 390 -69.84 -9.55 23.43
C ASP A 390 -69.47 -8.74 24.68
N ARG A 391 -68.33 -8.04 24.68
CA ARG A 391 -67.90 -7.14 25.75
C ARG A 391 -67.86 -5.70 25.27
N THR A 392 -68.10 -4.76 26.18
CA THR A 392 -67.92 -3.33 25.91
C THR A 392 -66.43 -3.01 25.88
N LEU A 393 -65.97 -2.48 24.75
CA LEU A 393 -64.58 -2.12 24.49
C LEU A 393 -64.47 -0.61 24.32
N GLU A 394 -63.42 -0.03 24.87
CA GLU A 394 -63.04 1.36 24.62
C GLU A 394 -62.48 1.48 23.21
N ALA A 395 -62.95 2.49 22.49
CA ALA A 395 -62.55 2.73 21.12
C ALA A 395 -62.50 4.22 20.78
N LEU A 396 -61.85 4.52 19.66
CA LEU A 396 -61.74 5.84 19.09
C LEU A 396 -62.42 5.83 17.71
N ARG A 397 -63.42 6.68 17.53
CA ARG A 397 -64.03 6.93 16.22
C ARG A 397 -63.45 8.18 15.58
N VAL A 398 -63.47 8.25 14.25
CA VAL A 398 -63.10 9.48 13.54
C VAL A 398 -64.19 10.55 13.76
N ALA A 399 -63.77 11.77 14.09
CA ALA A 399 -64.62 12.93 14.35
C ALA A 399 -65.27 13.50 13.07
N GLU A 400 -64.64 13.27 11.91
CA GLU A 400 -65.15 13.67 10.59
C GLU A 400 -66.30 12.73 10.17
N GLY A 401 -67.53 13.05 10.61
CA GLY A 401 -68.74 12.35 10.22
C GLY A 401 -69.91 12.56 11.19
N SER A 402 -71.14 12.32 10.71
CA SER A 402 -72.31 12.23 11.60
C SER A 402 -72.09 11.12 12.63
N VAL A 403 -72.61 11.31 13.86
CA VAL A 403 -72.58 10.26 14.88
C VAL A 403 -73.24 9.02 14.29
N PRO A 404 -72.55 7.87 14.18
CA PRO A 404 -73.15 6.66 13.66
C PRO A 404 -74.34 6.28 14.53
N GLU A 405 -75.42 5.83 13.91
CA GLU A 405 -76.56 5.28 14.65
C GLU A 405 -76.08 4.11 15.52
N ALA A 406 -76.70 3.91 16.67
CA ALA A 406 -76.25 2.94 17.67
C ALA A 406 -76.08 1.52 17.12
N ALA A 407 -76.84 1.12 16.08
CA ALA A 407 -76.74 -0.17 15.39
C ALA A 407 -76.34 -0.06 13.90
N GLY A 408 -75.87 1.12 13.46
CA GLY A 408 -75.45 1.39 12.09
C GLY A 408 -74.04 0.86 11.77
N PRO A 409 -73.55 1.07 10.53
CA PRO A 409 -72.20 0.66 10.15
C PRO A 409 -71.18 1.69 10.64
N TYR A 410 -70.10 1.25 11.29
CA TYR A 410 -69.05 2.14 11.78
C TYR A 410 -67.65 1.51 11.75
N THR A 411 -66.63 2.36 11.63
CA THR A 411 -65.22 1.97 11.77
C THR A 411 -64.63 2.66 12.98
N VAL A 412 -64.02 1.88 13.86
CA VAL A 412 -63.39 2.37 15.09
C VAL A 412 -62.03 1.72 15.31
N VAL A 413 -61.19 2.40 16.10
CA VAL A 413 -59.92 1.88 16.59
C VAL A 413 -60.08 1.51 18.06
N ILE A 414 -60.05 0.23 18.39
CA ILE A 414 -60.20 -0.27 19.75
C ILE A 414 -58.91 -0.06 20.53
N THR A 415 -59.02 0.54 21.71
CA THR A 415 -57.89 0.91 22.58
C THR A 415 -57.76 0.00 23.80
N THR A 416 -58.80 -0.76 24.15
CA THR A 416 -58.78 -1.72 25.27
C THR A 416 -57.61 -2.71 25.16
N GLU A 417 -56.84 -2.83 26.24
CA GLU A 417 -55.68 -3.71 26.32
C GLU A 417 -56.09 -5.18 26.09
N GLY A 418 -55.33 -5.90 25.26
CA GLY A 418 -55.67 -7.26 24.83
C GLY A 418 -56.66 -7.37 23.66
N CYS A 419 -57.35 -6.28 23.29
CA CYS A 419 -58.33 -6.24 22.19
C CYS A 419 -58.02 -5.17 21.14
N ARG A 420 -56.79 -4.63 21.11
CA ARG A 420 -56.41 -3.49 20.24
C ARG A 420 -56.45 -3.86 18.76
N GLY A 421 -57.07 -2.98 17.96
CA GLY A 421 -57.16 -3.16 16.52
C GLY A 421 -58.14 -2.18 15.87
N THR A 422 -58.09 -2.07 14.54
CA THR A 422 -59.11 -1.33 13.78
C THR A 422 -60.18 -2.32 13.33
N VAL A 423 -61.44 -2.03 13.63
CA VAL A 423 -62.57 -2.90 13.29
C VAL A 423 -63.63 -2.10 12.56
N THR A 424 -64.12 -2.67 11.46
CA THR A 424 -65.31 -2.16 10.77
C THR A 424 -66.48 -3.07 11.11
N VAL A 425 -67.48 -2.52 11.78
CA VAL A 425 -68.67 -3.22 12.23
C VAL A 425 -69.80 -2.91 11.26
N PRO A 426 -70.32 -3.90 10.52
CA PRO A 426 -71.51 -3.72 9.68
C PRO A 426 -72.77 -3.49 10.52
N VAL A 427 -73.85 -3.03 9.87
CA VAL A 427 -75.18 -2.90 10.47
C VAL A 427 -75.58 -4.19 11.19
N ASP A 428 -76.20 -4.06 12.37
CA ASP A 428 -76.70 -5.16 13.21
C ASP A 428 -75.64 -6.14 13.77
N GLN A 429 -74.34 -5.88 13.56
CA GLN A 429 -73.25 -6.75 14.07
C GLN A 429 -72.60 -6.24 15.37
N GLY A 430 -73.00 -5.07 15.84
CA GLY A 430 -72.54 -4.50 17.10
C GLY A 430 -73.26 -3.20 17.41
N THR A 431 -72.95 -2.66 18.58
CA THR A 431 -73.45 -1.35 19.00
C THR A 431 -72.32 -0.40 19.34
N ILE A 432 -72.49 0.88 19.00
CA ILE A 432 -71.58 1.97 19.36
C ILE A 432 -72.31 2.98 20.24
N ASP A 433 -71.67 3.36 21.34
CA ASP A 433 -72.06 4.51 22.15
C ASP A 433 -70.94 5.55 22.07
N SER A 434 -71.25 6.69 21.45
CA SER A 434 -70.30 7.79 21.31
C SER A 434 -71.04 9.12 21.48
N PRO A 435 -70.51 10.03 22.32
CA PRO A 435 -71.12 11.34 22.48
C PRO A 435 -71.10 12.11 21.15
N ALA A 436 -72.15 12.90 20.93
CA ALA A 436 -72.13 13.95 19.93
C ALA A 436 -71.03 14.95 20.30
N LEU A 437 -70.26 15.40 19.30
CA LEU A 437 -69.35 16.51 19.51
C LEU A 437 -70.17 17.79 19.75
N PRO A 438 -69.78 18.64 20.70
CA PRO A 438 -70.46 19.90 20.98
C PRO A 438 -70.43 20.88 19.80
#